data_AF-A0A1F5GUL1-F1
#
_entry.id   AF-A0A1F5GUL1-F1
#
_cell.length_a   1.000
_cell.length_b   1.000
_cell.length_c   1.000
_cell.angle_alpha   90.00
_cell.angle_beta   90.00
_cell.angle_gamma   90.00
#
_symmetry.space_group_name_H-M   'P 1'
#
loop_
_entity.id
_entity.type
_entity.pdbx_description
1 polymer ?
#
loop_
_entity_poly.entity_id
_entity_poly.type
_entity_poly.pdbx_seq_one_letter_code
_entity_poly.pdbx_strand_id
1 'polypeptide(L)'
;MGIQDGMFFGFVPHRLEVPGLPKLSNFSYNIMFQSKSDYRYYAIYIPHIETFEERDGKQTITYFNEFDASAKVILSYYPEKTVWQGEKFYSDKSVGEVYGCQ
;
A
#
# COMPACT_ATOMS: atom_id res chain seq x y z
N MET A 1 -6.63 3.67 19.66
CA MET A 1 -6.96 3.40 18.24
C MET A 1 -5.99 2.36 17.74
N GLY A 2 -6.49 1.32 17.08
CA GLY A 2 -5.72 0.15 16.66
C GLY A 2 -5.55 0.08 15.14
N ILE A 3 -4.76 -0.89 14.67
CA ILE A 3 -4.53 -1.13 13.23
C ILE A 3 -5.83 -1.40 12.45
N GLN A 4 -6.88 -1.84 13.15
CA GLN A 4 -8.23 -2.05 12.64
C GLN A 4 -8.99 -0.77 12.27
N ASP A 5 -8.53 0.40 12.73
CA ASP A 5 -9.21 1.67 12.45
C ASP A 5 -8.81 2.19 11.06
N GLY A 6 -9.81 2.64 10.29
CA GLY A 6 -9.63 3.30 9.01
C GLY A 6 -8.96 4.66 9.20
N MET A 7 -7.67 4.74 8.89
CA MET A 7 -6.90 5.98 9.00
C MET A 7 -6.42 6.45 7.64
N PHE A 8 -6.25 7.75 7.49
CA PHE A 8 -5.47 8.32 6.39
C PHE A 8 -4.05 7.76 6.41
N PHE A 9 -3.57 7.34 5.25
CA PHE A 9 -2.23 6.81 5.08
C PHE A 9 -1.57 7.42 3.87
N GLY A 10 -0.26 7.62 3.99
CA GLY A 10 0.58 8.12 2.91
C GLY A 10 1.48 7.01 2.41
N PHE A 11 1.65 6.96 1.10
CA PHE A 11 2.73 6.20 0.46
C PHE A 11 3.47 7.15 -0.48
N VAL A 12 4.77 6.91 -0.67
CA VAL A 12 5.57 7.69 -1.61
C VAL A 12 5.65 6.89 -2.91
N PRO A 13 4.99 7.30 -4.01
CA PRO A 13 5.10 6.59 -5.27
C PRO A 13 6.57 6.55 -5.71
N HIS A 14 6.93 5.49 -6.43
CA HIS A 14 8.25 5.32 -7.06
C HIS A 14 9.48 5.14 -6.16
N ARG A 15 9.57 4.02 -5.41
CA ARG A 15 10.78 3.67 -4.64
C ARG A 15 11.12 2.18 -4.53
N LEU A 16 10.29 1.30 -5.08
CA LEU A 16 10.55 -0.14 -5.03
C LEU A 16 11.46 -0.55 -6.20
N GLU A 17 12.77 -0.61 -5.92
CA GLU A 17 13.77 -1.05 -6.89
C GLU A 17 14.10 -2.53 -6.68
N VAL A 18 13.75 -3.36 -7.65
CA VAL A 18 14.05 -4.80 -7.66
C VAL A 18 14.81 -5.13 -8.94
N PRO A 19 16.05 -5.66 -8.84
CA PRO A 19 16.80 -6.08 -10.02
C PRO A 19 16.00 -7.03 -10.91
N GLY A 20 15.88 -6.70 -12.19
CA GLY A 20 15.12 -7.50 -13.17
C GLY A 20 13.62 -7.23 -13.23
N LEU A 21 13.06 -6.35 -12.37
CA LEU A 21 11.63 -6.01 -12.35
C LEU A 21 11.39 -4.49 -12.33
N PRO A 22 11.75 -3.76 -13.41
CA PRO A 22 11.66 -2.29 -13.43
C PRO A 22 10.22 -1.77 -13.26
N LYS A 23 9.20 -2.54 -13.62
CA LYS A 23 7.78 -2.16 -13.45
C LYS A 23 7.39 -1.94 -11.98
N LEU A 24 8.10 -2.58 -11.04
CA LEU A 24 7.87 -2.38 -9.62
C LEU A 24 8.24 -0.98 -9.14
N SER A 25 9.03 -0.24 -9.92
CA SER A 25 9.38 1.14 -9.62
C SER A 25 8.19 2.09 -9.65
N ASN A 26 6.97 1.65 -9.96
CA ASN A 26 5.75 2.44 -9.78
C ASN A 26 5.23 2.37 -8.33
N PHE A 27 5.76 1.48 -7.50
CA PHE A 27 5.31 1.24 -6.14
C PHE A 27 6.30 1.73 -5.08
N SER A 28 5.84 1.83 -3.84
CA SER A 28 6.63 2.26 -2.68
C SER A 28 7.46 1.10 -2.11
N TYR A 29 8.63 1.40 -1.54
CA TYR A 29 9.39 0.39 -0.81
C TYR A 29 8.68 -0.10 0.46
N ASN A 30 7.93 0.78 1.13
CA ASN A 30 7.08 0.48 2.27
C ASN A 30 5.95 1.51 2.39
N ILE A 31 4.87 1.15 3.09
CA ILE A 31 3.79 2.08 3.45
C ILE A 31 3.80 2.29 4.96
N MET A 32 3.74 3.55 5.40
CA MET A 32 3.74 3.93 6.81
C MET A 32 2.44 4.63 7.18
N PHE A 33 1.78 4.08 8.21
CA PHE A 33 0.60 4.71 8.81
C PHE A 33 1.02 5.47 10.07
N GLN A 34 0.55 6.71 10.21
CA GLN A 34 0.73 7.50 11.42
C GLN A 34 -0.63 7.87 12.00
N SER A 35 -0.88 7.48 13.25
CA SER A 35 -2.02 7.99 14.02
C SER A 35 -1.59 9.16 14.89
N LYS A 36 -2.41 10.22 14.95
CA LYS A 36 -2.24 11.31 15.91
C LYS A 36 -3.21 11.10 17.08
N SER A 37 -2.72 10.39 18.10
CA SER A 37 -3.27 10.42 19.46
C SER A 37 -2.22 11.03 20.40
N ASP A 38 -2.45 11.06 21.72
CA ASP A 38 -1.42 11.42 22.71
C ASP A 38 -0.13 10.57 22.56
N TYR A 39 -0.23 9.43 21.85
CA TYR A 39 0.86 8.60 21.39
C TYR A 39 0.92 8.54 19.86
N ARG A 40 2.14 8.60 19.30
CA ARG A 40 2.38 8.31 17.87
C ARG A 40 2.53 6.81 17.68
N TYR A 41 1.57 6.20 17.01
CA TYR A 41 1.66 4.82 16.56
C TYR A 41 2.12 4.78 15.11
N TYR A 42 3.06 3.88 14.82
CA TYR A 42 3.57 3.61 13.49
C TYR A 42 3.23 2.16 13.12
N ALA A 43 2.77 1.96 11.90
CA ALA A 43 2.59 0.63 11.32
C ALA A 43 3.31 0.59 9.97
N ILE A 44 4.20 -0.38 9.81
CA ILE A 44 4.99 -0.60 8.60
C ILE A 44 4.36 -1.74 7.81
N TYR A 45 4.16 -1.50 6.52
CA TYR A 45 3.68 -2.50 5.58
C TYR A 45 4.75 -2.75 4.51
N ILE A 46 5.08 -4.02 4.31
CA ILE A 46 6.17 -4.48 3.44
C ILE A 46 5.55 -5.04 2.15
N PRO A 47 6.10 -4.71 0.96
CA PRO A 47 5.58 -5.23 -0.30
C PRO A 47 5.86 -6.72 -0.43
N HIS A 48 4.86 -7.46 -0.86
CA HIS A 48 4.97 -8.86 -1.23
C HIS A 48 5.05 -8.96 -2.75
N ILE A 49 6.28 -9.00 -3.26
CA ILE A 49 6.59 -8.92 -4.70
C ILE A 49 5.91 -10.04 -5.50
N GLU A 50 5.73 -11.21 -4.88
CA GLU A 50 5.04 -12.36 -5.47
C GLU A 50 3.55 -12.09 -5.78
N THR A 51 2.97 -11.06 -5.16
CA THR A 51 1.58 -10.64 -5.42
C THR A 51 1.47 -9.61 -6.52
N PHE A 52 2.59 -9.20 -7.13
CA PHE A 52 2.58 -8.26 -8.24
C PHE A 52 1.89 -8.88 -9.45
N GLU A 53 0.90 -8.16 -9.98
CA GLU A 53 0.20 -8.51 -11.21
C GLU A 53 0.01 -7.29 -12.10
N GLU A 54 -0.02 -7.54 -13.41
CA GLU A 54 -0.41 -6.55 -14.41
C GLU A 54 -1.51 -7.16 -15.28
N ARG A 55 -2.69 -6.54 -15.24
CA ARG A 55 -3.86 -7.02 -15.95
C ARG A 55 -4.75 -5.84 -16.33
N ASP A 56 -5.30 -5.87 -17.55
CA ASP A 56 -6.29 -4.89 -18.01
C ASP A 56 -5.84 -3.43 -17.85
N GLY A 57 -4.55 -3.13 -18.12
CA GLY A 57 -3.99 -1.78 -18.01
C GLY A 57 -3.81 -1.29 -16.57
N LYS A 58 -3.89 -2.18 -15.58
CA LYS A 58 -3.70 -1.89 -14.15
C LYS A 58 -2.57 -2.74 -13.59
N GLN A 59 -1.74 -2.13 -12.76
CA GLN A 59 -0.71 -2.84 -11.98
C GLN A 59 -1.18 -2.92 -10.53
N THR A 60 -1.06 -4.07 -9.89
CA THR A 60 -1.45 -4.27 -8.48
C THR A 60 -0.30 -4.91 -7.71
N ILE A 61 -0.13 -4.53 -6.44
CA ILE A 61 0.73 -5.24 -5.49
C ILE A 61 0.11 -5.19 -4.08
N THR A 62 0.31 -6.25 -3.30
CA THR A 62 -0.13 -6.32 -1.90
C THR A 62 1.02 -6.03 -0.96
N TYR A 63 0.73 -5.28 0.10
CA TYR A 63 1.61 -5.08 1.24
C TYR A 63 0.97 -5.69 2.48
N PHE A 64 1.74 -6.38 3.29
CA PHE A 64 1.28 -6.90 4.57
C PHE A 64 1.94 -6.14 5.71
N ASN A 65 1.22 -5.97 6.82
CA ASN A 65 1.80 -5.40 8.00
C ASN A 65 2.89 -6.33 8.56
N GLU A 66 4.02 -5.77 8.96
CA GLU A 66 5.17 -6.52 9.49
C GLU A 66 4.83 -7.35 10.74
N PHE A 67 3.86 -6.89 11.54
CA PHE A 67 3.53 -7.50 12.84
C PHE A 67 2.13 -8.13 12.88
N ASP A 68 1.31 -7.95 11.85
CA ASP A 68 -0.07 -8.45 11.81
C ASP A 68 -0.51 -8.80 10.38
N ALA A 69 -0.40 -10.09 10.03
CA ALA A 69 -0.78 -10.59 8.70
C ALA A 69 -2.28 -10.41 8.37
N SER A 70 -3.14 -10.13 9.36
CA SER A 70 -4.55 -9.81 9.11
C SER A 70 -4.75 -8.40 8.55
N ALA A 71 -3.74 -7.54 8.65
CA ALA A 71 -3.72 -6.20 8.11
C ALA A 71 -2.91 -6.14 6.80
N LYS A 72 -3.56 -5.74 5.71
CA LYS A 72 -2.93 -5.62 4.38
C LYS A 72 -3.35 -4.34 3.66
N VAL A 73 -2.55 -3.90 2.70
CA VAL A 73 -2.88 -2.82 1.78
C VAL A 73 -2.69 -3.33 0.37
N ILE A 74 -3.70 -3.18 -0.48
CA ILE A 74 -3.59 -3.42 -1.91
C ILE A 74 -3.36 -2.06 -2.57
N LEU A 75 -2.25 -1.92 -3.28
CA LEU A 75 -1.94 -0.71 -4.04
C LEU A 75 -2.09 -1.01 -5.53
N SER A 76 -2.96 -0.25 -6.18
CA SER A 76 -3.19 -0.28 -7.61
C SER A 76 -2.59 0.96 -8.26
N TYR A 77 -1.93 0.78 -9.41
CA TYR A 77 -1.44 1.86 -10.27
C TYR A 77 -2.10 1.77 -11.65
N TYR A 78 -2.58 2.90 -12.15
CA TYR A 78 -3.22 3.06 -13.45
C TYR A 78 -2.30 3.91 -14.35
N PRO A 79 -1.44 3.28 -15.18
CA PRO A 79 -0.42 3.99 -15.95
C PRO A 79 -0.98 5.04 -16.90
N GLU A 80 -2.14 4.80 -17.51
CA GLU A 80 -2.79 5.74 -18.45
C GLU A 80 -3.14 7.08 -17.79
N LYS A 81 -3.43 7.05 -16.49
CA LYS A 81 -3.90 8.22 -15.74
C LYS A 81 -2.86 8.74 -14.75
N THR A 82 -1.71 8.08 -14.63
CA THR A 82 -0.70 8.31 -13.58
C THR A 82 -1.33 8.42 -12.18
N VAL A 83 -2.26 7.51 -11.88
CA VAL A 83 -3.03 7.47 -10.62
C VAL A 83 -2.73 6.22 -9.83
N TRP A 84 -2.63 6.38 -8.52
CA TRP A 84 -2.53 5.32 -7.53
C TRP A 84 -3.80 5.27 -6.66
N GLN A 85 -4.22 4.07 -6.35
CA GLN A 85 -5.31 3.79 -5.42
C GLN A 85 -4.83 2.76 -4.40
N GLY A 86 -4.88 3.12 -3.12
CA GLY A 86 -4.58 2.20 -2.02
C GLY A 86 -5.86 1.82 -1.29
N GLU A 87 -6.07 0.53 -1.05
CA GLU A 87 -7.16 0.03 -0.23
C GLU A 87 -6.60 -0.79 0.94
N LYS A 88 -6.96 -0.40 2.17
CA LYS A 88 -6.54 -1.06 3.41
C LYS A 88 -7.59 -2.06 3.82
N PHE A 89 -7.14 -3.25 4.20
CA PHE A 89 -7.96 -4.32 4.75
C PHE A 89 -7.51 -4.70 6.15
N TYR A 90 -8.47 -5.11 6.97
CA TYR A 90 -8.24 -5.80 8.23
C TYR A 90 -9.17 -6.99 8.34
N SER A 91 -8.64 -8.20 8.52
CA SER A 91 -9.41 -9.45 8.51
C SER A 91 -10.37 -9.54 7.29
N ASP A 92 -9.81 -9.26 6.10
CA ASP A 92 -10.48 -9.25 4.79
C ASP A 92 -11.63 -8.24 4.62
N LYS A 93 -11.84 -7.35 5.58
CA LYS A 93 -12.75 -6.22 5.44
C LYS A 93 -12.00 -4.98 4.99
N SER A 94 -12.52 -4.31 3.96
CA SER A 94 -12.03 -2.98 3.59
C SER A 94 -12.32 -2.01 4.73
N VAL A 95 -11.28 -1.31 5.19
CA VAL A 95 -11.35 -0.36 6.31
C VAL A 95 -10.91 1.05 5.90
N GLY A 96 -10.48 1.26 4.65
CA GLY A 96 -10.16 2.59 4.16
C GLY A 96 -9.54 2.60 2.78
N GLU A 97 -9.71 3.71 2.08
CA GLU A 97 -9.17 3.95 0.74
C GLU A 97 -8.44 5.29 0.68
N VAL A 98 -7.41 5.36 -0.15
CA VAL A 98 -6.71 6.60 -0.48
C VAL A 98 -6.40 6.65 -1.97
N TYR A 99 -6.34 7.86 -2.50
CA TYR A 99 -6.02 8.12 -3.90
C TYR A 99 -4.87 9.11 -3.98
N GLY A 100 -3.94 8.85 -4.91
CA GLY A 100 -2.82 9.73 -5.21
C GLY A 100 -2.68 9.89 -6.72
N CYS A 101 -2.24 11.07 -7.17
CA CYS A 101 -1.86 11.34 -8.55
C CYS A 101 -0.50 12.03 -8.57
N GLN A 102 0.18 11.92 -9.69
CA GLN A 102 1.42 12.65 -10.00
C GLN A 102 1.28 13.35 -11.35
#